data_AF-A0A1Q2HXF1-F1
#
_entry.id   AF-A0A1Q2HXF1-F1
#
_cell.length_a   1.000
_cell.length_b   1.000
_cell.length_c   1.000
_cell.angle_alpha   90.00
_cell.angle_beta   90.00
_cell.angle_gamma   90.00
#
_symmetry.space_group_name_H-M   'P 1'
#
loop_
_entity.id
_entity.type
_entity.pdbx_description
1 polymer ?
#
loop_
_entity_poly.entity_id
_entity_poly.type
_entity_poly.pdbx_seq_one_letter_code
_entity_poly.pdbx_strand_id
1 'polypeptide(L)'
;MAHHDNTRQPQVYNGVSEADVPSARFGWSEMGRGAVQAAGWISVLVLVAYNFGNHQGHVETVWLISLAVLMALGLLIHATQPKLNQVRTVTAHNKPIGHQEPDWAYDQKTLSGVYENLDERQLRALNIDPSRIAHLRTGSAQQGVAGQQRTLAGAPVHETEQVEVVRVEPRERATRR
;
A
#
# COMPACT_ATOMS: atom_id res chain seq x y z
N MET A 1 -44.02 -36.53 9.93
CA MET A 1 -42.84 -36.31 10.79
C MET A 1 -42.45 -34.86 10.61
N ALA A 2 -42.71 -34.01 11.62
CA ALA A 2 -42.37 -32.60 11.53
C ALA A 2 -40.85 -32.46 11.67
N HIS A 3 -40.18 -32.00 10.61
CA HIS A 3 -38.78 -31.61 10.68
C HIS A 3 -38.71 -30.30 11.47
N HIS A 4 -38.19 -30.38 12.70
CA HIS A 4 -37.85 -29.19 13.46
C HIS A 4 -36.55 -28.61 12.88
N ASP A 5 -36.68 -27.64 11.98
CA ASP A 5 -35.56 -26.79 11.57
C ASP A 5 -35.17 -25.89 12.75
N ASN A 6 -34.40 -26.43 13.69
CA ASN A 6 -33.80 -25.68 14.79
C ASN A 6 -32.47 -25.06 14.34
N THR A 7 -32.48 -24.41 13.17
CA THR A 7 -31.31 -23.73 12.62
C THR A 7 -31.16 -22.41 13.37
N ARG A 8 -30.58 -22.48 14.58
CA ARG A 8 -30.14 -21.27 15.29
C ARG A 8 -29.10 -20.56 14.44
N GLN A 9 -29.36 -19.30 14.14
CA GLN A 9 -28.40 -18.46 13.44
C GLN A 9 -27.12 -18.35 14.28
N PRO A 10 -25.92 -18.50 13.67
CA PRO A 10 -24.67 -18.39 14.39
C PRO A 10 -24.55 -17.01 15.04
N GLN A 11 -24.32 -16.98 16.35
CA GLN A 11 -24.17 -15.73 17.10
C GLN A 11 -22.69 -15.31 17.12
N VAL A 12 -22.46 -14.00 17.09
CA VAL A 12 -21.10 -13.42 17.14
C VAL A 12 -20.84 -12.89 18.55
N TYR A 13 -19.76 -13.34 19.16
CA TYR A 13 -19.31 -12.93 20.49
C TYR A 13 -17.91 -12.32 20.39
N ASN A 14 -17.76 -11.09 20.89
CA ASN A 14 -16.50 -10.34 20.96
C ASN A 14 -15.76 -10.09 19.65
N GLY A 15 -16.30 -10.53 18.51
CA GLY A 15 -15.62 -10.47 17.20
C GLY A 15 -15.51 -11.82 16.52
N VAL A 16 -15.76 -12.93 17.23
CA VAL A 16 -15.73 -14.31 16.71
C VAL A 16 -17.15 -14.87 16.56
N SER A 17 -17.41 -15.49 15.42
CA SER A 17 -18.68 -16.18 15.13
C SER A 17 -18.69 -17.61 15.65
N GLU A 18 -19.82 -18.06 16.22
CA GLU A 18 -20.06 -19.48 16.54
C GLU A 18 -19.99 -20.38 15.29
N ALA A 19 -20.14 -19.81 14.08
CA ALA A 19 -19.98 -20.54 12.83
C ALA A 19 -18.51 -20.92 12.55
N ASP A 20 -17.56 -20.07 12.95
CA ASP A 20 -16.13 -20.31 12.76
C ASP A 20 -15.56 -21.13 13.92
N VAL A 21 -15.91 -20.76 15.16
CA VAL A 21 -15.43 -21.43 16.36
C VAL A 21 -16.59 -21.71 17.32
N PRO A 22 -16.97 -22.98 17.56
CA PRO A 22 -18.14 -23.32 18.37
C PRO A 22 -17.99 -22.95 19.86
N SER A 23 -16.77 -22.65 20.31
CA SER A 23 -16.47 -22.13 21.65
C SER A 23 -16.47 -20.60 21.74
N ALA A 24 -16.89 -19.88 20.70
CA ALA A 24 -16.93 -18.41 20.69
C ALA A 24 -17.65 -17.84 21.93
N ARG A 25 -18.77 -18.45 22.34
CA ARG A 25 -19.50 -18.08 23.56
C ARG A 25 -18.73 -18.27 24.87
N PHE A 26 -17.77 -19.21 24.91
CA PHE A 26 -17.00 -19.51 26.12
C PHE A 26 -15.77 -18.59 26.26
N GLY A 27 -15.40 -17.84 25.22
CA GLY A 27 -14.34 -16.83 25.30
C GLY A 27 -12.90 -17.38 25.27
N TRP A 28 -12.69 -18.69 25.10
CA TRP A 28 -11.34 -19.26 24.91
C TRP A 28 -10.67 -18.78 23.62
N SER A 29 -11.48 -18.43 22.61
CA SER A 29 -11.03 -18.14 21.25
C SER A 29 -10.62 -16.68 21.05
N GLU A 30 -11.07 -15.78 21.92
CA GLU A 30 -10.73 -14.36 21.85
C GLU A 30 -10.54 -13.79 23.25
N MET A 31 -9.31 -13.43 23.57
CA MET A 31 -8.99 -12.76 24.83
C MET A 31 -9.09 -11.25 24.65
N GLY A 32 -10.04 -10.63 25.34
CA GLY A 32 -10.22 -9.19 25.30
C GLY A 32 -8.97 -8.43 25.77
N ARG A 33 -8.68 -7.30 25.14
CA ARG A 33 -7.52 -6.45 25.46
C ARG A 33 -7.45 -6.08 26.95
N GLY A 34 -8.61 -5.82 27.57
CA GLY A 34 -8.70 -5.51 28.99
C GLY A 34 -8.26 -6.66 29.90
N ALA A 35 -8.59 -7.91 29.54
CA ALA A 35 -8.18 -9.09 30.31
C ALA A 35 -6.66 -9.30 30.25
N VAL A 36 -6.06 -9.13 29.07
CA VAL A 36 -4.60 -9.17 28.89
C VAL A 36 -3.92 -8.10 29.74
N GLN A 37 -4.45 -6.88 29.74
CA GLN A 37 -3.91 -5.77 30.55
C GLN A 37 -4.01 -6.05 32.05
N ALA A 38 -5.16 -6.51 32.53
CA ALA A 38 -5.36 -6.85 33.94
C ALA A 38 -4.41 -7.96 34.39
N ALA A 39 -4.34 -9.06 33.65
CA ALA A 39 -3.44 -10.18 33.95
C ALA A 39 -1.96 -9.74 33.93
N GLY A 40 -1.58 -8.94 32.94
CA GLY A 40 -0.23 -8.40 32.83
C GLY A 40 0.16 -7.53 34.03
N TRP A 41 -0.69 -6.57 34.42
CA TRP A 41 -0.41 -5.70 35.56
C TRP A 41 -0.41 -6.44 36.89
N ILE A 42 -1.27 -7.45 37.06
CA ILE A 42 -1.21 -8.36 38.23
C ILE A 42 0.15 -9.04 38.29
N SER A 43 0.65 -9.59 37.18
CA SER A 43 1.98 -10.22 37.12
C SER A 43 3.11 -9.24 37.46
N VAL A 44 3.06 -7.99 36.96
CA VAL A 44 4.04 -6.94 37.32
C VAL A 44 4.02 -6.68 38.82
N LEU A 45 2.83 -6.53 39.43
CA LEU A 45 2.69 -6.31 40.87
C LEU A 45 3.26 -7.49 41.68
N VAL A 46 3.00 -8.72 41.26
CA VAL A 46 3.54 -9.92 41.92
C VAL A 46 5.07 -9.95 41.85
N LEU A 47 5.67 -9.66 40.69
CA LEU A 47 7.13 -9.61 40.54
C LEU A 47 7.76 -8.55 41.44
N VAL A 48 7.15 -7.37 41.54
CA VAL A 48 7.61 -6.31 42.45
C VAL A 48 7.47 -6.76 43.90
N ALA A 49 6.31 -7.31 44.27
CA ALA A 49 6.05 -7.81 45.61
C ALA A 49 7.04 -8.91 46.05
N TYR A 50 7.50 -9.75 45.11
CA TYR A 50 8.44 -10.82 45.37
C TYR A 50 9.82 -10.33 45.82
N ASN A 51 10.14 -9.04 45.66
CA ASN A 51 11.38 -8.45 46.18
C ASN A 51 11.34 -8.22 47.71
N PHE A 52 10.16 -8.24 48.33
CA PHE A 52 10.04 -8.09 49.78
C PHE A 52 10.14 -9.46 50.45
N GLY A 53 11.25 -9.71 51.14
CA GLY A 53 11.51 -10.99 51.80
C GLY A 53 12.95 -11.11 52.29
N ASN A 54 13.33 -12.30 52.76
CA ASN A 54 14.70 -12.59 53.22
C ASN A 54 15.63 -12.93 52.03
N HIS A 55 15.78 -12.00 51.09
CA HIS A 55 16.66 -12.17 49.94
C HIS A 55 18.09 -11.82 50.30
N GLN A 56 19.03 -12.70 49.95
CA GLN A 56 20.46 -12.50 50.18
C GLN A 56 21.18 -12.33 48.85
N GLY A 57 21.81 -11.17 48.67
CA GLY A 57 22.39 -10.77 47.39
C GLY A 57 21.39 -10.09 46.46
N HIS A 58 21.91 -9.39 45.44
CA HIS A 58 21.09 -8.51 44.58
C HIS A 58 20.76 -9.13 43.22
N VAL A 59 21.30 -10.31 42.90
CA VAL A 59 21.12 -10.91 41.57
C VAL A 59 19.64 -11.19 41.30
N GLU A 60 18.94 -11.80 42.26
CA GLU A 60 17.49 -12.07 42.14
C GLU A 60 16.68 -10.79 41.97
N THR A 61 16.93 -9.78 42.82
CA THR A 61 16.27 -8.47 42.74
C THR A 61 16.46 -7.81 41.36
N VAL A 62 17.69 -7.84 40.83
CA VAL A 62 17.98 -7.29 39.50
C VAL A 62 17.18 -8.00 38.42
N TRP A 63 17.08 -9.34 38.47
CA TRP A 63 16.28 -10.10 37.50
C TRP A 63 14.77 -9.80 37.63
N LEU A 64 14.23 -9.81 38.85
CA LEU A 64 12.81 -9.55 39.10
C LEU A 64 12.39 -8.15 38.66
N ILE A 65 13.19 -7.14 39.00
CA ILE A 65 12.93 -5.76 38.58
C ILE A 65 13.09 -5.61 37.06
N SER A 66 14.11 -6.22 36.45
CA SER A 66 14.30 -6.15 35.00
C SER A 66 13.11 -6.74 34.23
N LEU A 67 12.61 -7.91 34.66
CA LEU A 67 11.44 -8.54 34.06
C LEU A 67 10.17 -7.71 34.30
N ALA A 68 9.97 -7.17 35.50
CA ALA A 68 8.83 -6.30 35.81
C ALA A 68 8.81 -5.05 34.92
N VAL A 69 9.96 -4.40 34.72
CA VAL A 69 10.10 -3.22 33.84
C VAL A 69 9.82 -3.59 32.39
N LEU A 70 10.40 -4.69 31.89
CA LEU A 70 10.16 -5.16 30.52
C LEU A 70 8.67 -5.46 30.27
N MET A 71 8.01 -6.14 31.21
CA MET A 71 6.57 -6.41 31.13
C MET A 71 5.75 -5.12 31.17
N ALA A 72 6.03 -4.20 32.09
CA ALA A 72 5.31 -2.93 32.19
C ALA A 72 5.42 -2.11 30.90
N LEU A 73 6.62 -2.03 30.30
CA LEU A 73 6.82 -1.38 29.00
C LEU A 73 6.04 -2.08 27.88
N GLY A 74 6.09 -3.41 27.83
CA GLY A 74 5.31 -4.19 26.86
C GLY A 74 3.80 -3.94 26.97
N LEU A 75 3.27 -3.86 28.19
CA LEU A 75 1.86 -3.56 28.47
C LEU A 75 1.49 -2.14 28.05
N LEU A 76 2.36 -1.16 28.30
CA LEU A 76 2.14 0.23 27.87
C LEU A 76 2.11 0.34 26.34
N ILE A 77 3.03 -0.32 25.64
CA ILE A 77 3.04 -0.37 24.17
C ILE A 77 1.77 -1.07 23.66
N HIS A 78 1.37 -2.19 24.27
CA HIS A 78 0.15 -2.91 23.90
C HIS A 78 -1.13 -2.10 24.20
N ALA A 79 -1.15 -1.30 25.27
CA ALA A 79 -2.28 -0.43 25.60
C ALA A 79 -2.41 0.72 24.61
N THR A 80 -1.29 1.40 24.34
CA THR A 80 -1.26 2.63 23.53
C THR A 80 -1.27 2.35 22.03
N GLN A 81 -0.81 1.17 21.60
CA GLN A 81 -0.63 0.78 20.19
C GLN A 81 -0.16 1.97 19.33
N PRO A 82 1.00 2.56 19.67
CA PRO A 82 1.42 3.80 19.06
C PRO A 82 1.48 3.58 17.55
N LYS A 83 0.62 4.29 16.81
CA LYS A 83 0.66 4.28 15.36
C LYS A 83 1.94 5.02 14.97
N LEU A 84 2.99 4.25 14.70
CA LEU A 84 4.20 4.77 14.07
C LEU A 84 3.82 5.40 12.73
N ASN A 85 4.66 6.31 12.24
CA ASN A 85 4.43 6.98 10.98
C ASN A 85 4.51 5.96 9.84
N GLN A 86 3.35 5.37 9.51
CA GLN A 86 3.24 4.38 8.47
C GLN A 86 3.37 5.15 7.15
N VAL A 87 4.48 4.94 6.43
CA VAL A 87 4.59 5.39 5.05
C VAL A 87 3.48 4.69 4.29
N ARG A 88 2.38 5.41 4.06
CA ARG A 88 1.39 5.00 3.08
C ARG A 88 2.05 5.19 1.74
N THR A 89 2.83 4.21 1.31
CA THR A 89 3.05 4.02 -0.11
C THR A 89 1.67 3.80 -0.67
N VAL A 90 1.06 4.87 -1.19
CA VAL A 90 -0.08 4.76 -2.07
C VAL A 90 0.48 4.01 -3.26
N THR A 91 0.40 2.68 -3.23
CA THR A 91 0.55 1.85 -4.41
C THR A 91 -0.58 2.30 -5.31
N ALA A 92 -0.26 3.28 -6.15
CA ALA A 92 -1.18 3.96 -7.03
C ALA A 92 -1.74 2.95 -8.03
N HIS A 93 -2.81 2.25 -7.63
CA HIS A 93 -3.84 1.87 -8.57
C HIS A 93 -4.79 3.05 -8.84
N ASN A 94 -4.65 4.16 -8.09
CA ASN A 94 -5.25 5.43 -8.46
C ASN A 94 -4.36 6.16 -9.46
N LYS A 95 -4.50 5.78 -10.73
CA LYS A 95 -3.90 6.51 -11.84
C LYS A 95 -4.63 7.86 -11.98
N PRO A 96 -3.93 8.98 -12.25
CA PRO A 96 -4.59 10.28 -12.44
C PRO A 96 -5.59 10.22 -13.61
N ILE A 97 -6.61 11.08 -13.57
CA ILE A 97 -7.60 11.15 -14.65
C ILE A 97 -6.90 11.44 -15.98
N GLY A 98 -7.10 10.58 -16.97
CA GLY A 98 -6.44 10.67 -18.29
C GLY A 98 -5.11 9.92 -18.42
N HIS A 99 -4.66 9.16 -17.41
CA HIS A 99 -3.52 8.26 -17.56
C HIS A 99 -3.84 7.14 -18.57
N GLN A 100 -3.12 7.14 -19.69
CA GLN A 100 -3.12 6.03 -20.64
C GLN A 100 -1.90 5.16 -20.35
N GLU A 101 -2.13 3.87 -20.15
CA GLU A 101 -1.03 2.92 -19.97
C GLU A 101 -0.31 2.71 -21.31
N PRO A 102 1.03 2.59 -21.29
CA PRO A 102 1.74 2.08 -22.44
C PRO A 102 1.19 0.71 -22.84
N ASP A 103 1.00 0.49 -24.14
CA ASP A 103 0.72 -0.85 -24.65
C ASP A 103 2.03 -1.65 -24.65
N TRP A 104 2.32 -2.29 -23.52
CA TRP A 104 3.55 -3.05 -23.32
C TRP A 104 3.78 -4.13 -24.38
N ALA A 105 2.70 -4.74 -24.88
CA ALA A 105 2.80 -5.78 -25.90
C ALA A 105 3.15 -5.18 -27.27
N TYR A 106 2.59 -4.02 -27.61
CA TYR A 106 2.95 -3.28 -28.82
C TYR A 106 4.38 -2.73 -28.73
N ASP A 107 4.72 -2.06 -27.64
CA ASP A 107 6.02 -1.42 -27.42
C ASP A 107 7.15 -2.45 -27.43
N GLN A 108 6.96 -3.62 -26.82
CA GLN A 108 7.95 -4.69 -26.84
C GLN A 108 8.13 -5.28 -28.25
N LYS A 109 7.04 -5.48 -29.01
CA LYS A 109 7.09 -6.03 -30.37
C LYS A 109 7.70 -5.07 -31.37
N THR A 110 7.44 -3.78 -31.21
CA THR A 110 7.95 -2.71 -32.09
C THR A 110 9.26 -2.11 -31.62
N LEU A 111 9.74 -2.51 -30.44
CA LEU A 111 10.90 -1.91 -29.77
C LEU A 111 10.78 -0.38 -29.67
N SER A 112 9.61 0.08 -29.20
CA SER A 112 9.30 1.48 -28.98
C SER A 112 9.05 1.78 -27.50
N GLY A 113 8.87 3.06 -27.16
CA GLY A 113 8.65 3.50 -25.78
C GLY A 113 9.80 3.13 -24.86
N VAL A 114 9.53 2.35 -23.82
CA VAL A 114 10.55 1.90 -22.84
C VAL A 114 11.62 1.00 -23.49
N TYR A 115 11.31 0.36 -24.63
CA TYR A 115 12.20 -0.58 -25.33
C TYR A 115 13.04 0.05 -26.45
N GLU A 116 12.92 1.36 -26.69
CA GLU A 116 13.59 2.04 -27.82
C GLU A 116 15.12 2.03 -27.68
N ASN A 117 15.62 2.28 -26.47
CA ASN A 117 17.04 2.53 -26.20
C ASN A 117 17.70 1.40 -25.42
N LEU A 118 17.34 0.14 -25.71
CA LEU A 118 17.95 -1.01 -25.04
C LEU A 118 19.42 -1.20 -25.44
N ASP A 119 20.27 -1.42 -24.43
CA ASP A 119 21.65 -1.86 -24.64
C ASP A 119 21.70 -3.29 -25.22
N GLU A 120 22.81 -3.64 -25.86
CA GLU A 120 22.99 -4.96 -26.48
C GLU A 120 22.79 -6.12 -25.51
N ARG A 121 23.20 -5.95 -24.24
CA ARG A 121 22.98 -6.96 -23.20
C ARG A 121 21.50 -7.14 -22.90
N GLN A 122 20.74 -6.05 -22.87
CA GLN A 122 19.31 -6.06 -22.60
C GLN A 122 18.53 -6.68 -23.75
N LEU A 123 18.93 -6.43 -24.99
CA LEU A 123 18.35 -7.09 -26.17
C LEU A 123 18.57 -8.60 -26.14
N ARG A 124 19.81 -9.03 -25.86
CA ARG A 124 20.13 -10.46 -25.73
C ARG A 124 19.35 -11.12 -24.58
N ALA A 125 19.12 -10.41 -23.48
CA ALA A 125 18.28 -10.89 -22.38
C ALA A 125 16.81 -11.09 -22.78
N LEU A 126 16.32 -10.34 -23.77
CA LEU A 126 15.01 -10.52 -24.38
C LEU A 126 15.02 -11.54 -25.53
N ASN A 127 16.11 -12.27 -25.74
CA ASN A 127 16.33 -13.18 -26.86
C ASN A 127 16.25 -12.49 -28.24
N ILE A 128 16.66 -11.22 -28.31
CA ILE A 128 16.75 -10.44 -29.55
C ILE A 128 18.22 -10.26 -29.91
N ASP A 129 18.59 -10.68 -31.11
CA ASP A 129 19.93 -10.45 -31.65
C ASP A 129 20.10 -8.96 -32.02
N PRO A 130 21.10 -8.24 -31.48
CA PRO A 130 21.36 -6.83 -31.82
C PRO A 130 21.51 -6.59 -33.32
N SER A 131 22.06 -7.55 -34.07
CA SER A 131 22.23 -7.45 -35.52
C SER A 131 20.88 -7.36 -36.26
N ARG A 132 19.84 -8.02 -35.73
CA ARG A 132 18.49 -7.99 -36.30
C ARG A 132 17.91 -6.58 -36.33
N ILE A 133 18.25 -5.73 -35.37
CA ILE A 133 17.66 -4.39 -35.23
C ILE A 133 18.59 -3.26 -35.69
N ALA A 134 19.81 -3.60 -36.09
CA ALA A 134 20.81 -2.62 -36.53
C ALA A 134 20.29 -1.73 -37.67
N HIS A 135 19.52 -2.32 -38.60
CA HIS A 135 18.90 -1.58 -39.71
C HIS A 135 17.83 -0.57 -39.25
N LEU A 136 17.09 -0.87 -38.18
CA LEU A 136 16.08 0.02 -37.60
C LEU A 136 16.74 1.25 -36.95
N ARG A 137 17.90 1.05 -36.31
CA ARG A 137 18.69 2.12 -35.68
C ARG A 137 19.41 3.01 -36.70
N THR A 138 19.90 2.44 -37.80
CA THR A 138 20.50 3.22 -38.88
C THR A 138 19.46 4.11 -39.57
N GLY A 139 18.23 3.60 -39.75
CA GLY A 139 17.12 4.35 -40.33
C GLY A 139 16.65 5.53 -39.47
N SER A 140 16.57 5.36 -38.15
CA SER A 140 16.20 6.45 -37.23
C SER A 140 17.29 7.53 -37.13
N ALA A 141 18.58 7.16 -37.22
CA ALA A 141 19.67 8.13 -37.33
C ALA A 141 19.58 8.97 -38.61
N GLN A 142 19.19 8.39 -39.75
CA GLN A 142 18.98 9.13 -41.01
C GLN A 142 17.72 10.01 -40.99
N GLN A 143 16.66 9.60 -40.29
CA GLN A 143 15.44 10.42 -40.14
C GLN A 143 15.66 11.67 -39.27
N GLY A 144 16.51 11.60 -38.24
CA GLY A 144 16.90 12.78 -37.45
C GLY A 144 17.66 13.83 -38.28
N VAL A 145 18.53 13.38 -39.20
CA VAL A 145 19.31 14.28 -40.08
C VAL A 145 18.43 14.88 -41.19
N ALA A 146 17.53 14.10 -41.79
CA ALA A 146 16.60 14.59 -42.81
C ALA A 146 15.53 15.56 -42.25
N GLY A 147 15.09 15.36 -41.00
CA GLY A 147 14.19 16.27 -40.31
C GLY A 147 14.83 17.63 -40.01
N GLN A 148 16.13 17.64 -39.70
CA GLN A 148 16.89 18.85 -39.38
C GLN A 148 17.27 19.66 -40.63
N GLN A 149 17.41 19.01 -41.79
CA GLN A 149 17.69 19.68 -43.05
C GLN A 149 16.43 20.29 -43.72
N ARG A 150 15.24 19.74 -43.42
CA ARG A 150 13.94 20.32 -43.82
C ARG A 150 13.57 21.59 -43.03
N THR A 151 14.11 21.79 -41.84
CA THR A 151 13.87 23.01 -41.04
C THR A 151 14.64 24.22 -41.56
N LEU A 152 15.64 24.03 -42.41
CA LEU A 152 16.47 25.10 -42.98
C LEU A 152 16.07 25.50 -44.41
N ALA A 153 15.18 24.74 -45.07
CA ALA A 153 14.72 25.00 -46.43
C ALA A 153 13.19 25.15 -46.47
N GLY A 154 12.71 26.37 -46.16
CA GLY A 154 11.37 26.83 -46.51
C GLY A 154 10.23 26.29 -45.63
N ALA A 155 9.94 26.98 -44.52
CA ALA A 155 8.67 26.83 -43.82
C ALA A 155 7.63 27.81 -44.41
N PRO A 156 6.46 27.35 -44.90
CA PRO A 156 5.32 28.23 -45.10
C PRO A 156 4.71 28.57 -43.73
N VAL A 157 4.49 29.87 -43.52
CA VAL A 157 3.85 30.45 -42.35
C VAL A 157 2.39 29.99 -42.31
N HIS A 158 2.01 29.19 -41.31
CA HIS A 158 0.60 28.95 -41.01
C HIS A 158 0.14 29.92 -39.93
N GLU A 159 -0.84 30.73 -40.33
CA GLU A 159 -1.56 31.74 -39.57
C GLU A 159 -2.32 31.11 -38.38
N THR A 160 -2.06 31.63 -37.18
CA THR A 160 -2.74 31.24 -35.94
C THR A 160 -4.17 31.74 -35.94
N GLU A 161 -5.13 30.81 -36.08
CA GLU A 161 -6.56 31.06 -35.87
C GLU A 161 -6.82 31.32 -34.38
N GLN A 162 -7.32 32.51 -34.05
CA GLN A 162 -7.65 32.90 -32.68
C GLN A 162 -9.02 32.33 -32.29
N VAL A 163 -9.04 31.46 -31.27
CA VAL A 163 -10.27 30.93 -30.69
C VAL A 163 -10.85 31.94 -29.70
N GLU A 164 -11.96 32.58 -30.08
CA GLU A 164 -12.71 33.53 -29.27
C GLU A 164 -13.47 32.83 -28.13
N VAL A 165 -13.11 33.15 -26.89
CA VAL A 165 -13.74 32.59 -25.68
C VAL A 165 -15.02 33.39 -25.36
N VAL A 166 -16.17 32.84 -25.74
CA VAL A 166 -17.49 33.40 -25.40
C VAL A 166 -17.76 33.27 -23.89
N ARG A 167 -17.82 34.41 -23.20
CA ARG A 167 -18.18 34.52 -21.78
C ARG A 167 -19.69 34.34 -21.60
N VAL A 168 -20.09 33.31 -20.86
CA VAL A 168 -21.50 33.07 -20.49
C VAL A 168 -21.81 33.73 -19.14
N GLU A 169 -22.80 34.63 -19.11
CA GLU A 169 -23.25 35.31 -17.89
C GLU A 169 -24.12 34.42 -16.97
N PRO A 170 -24.11 34.63 -15.64
CA PRO A 170 -24.86 33.82 -14.69
C PRO A 170 -26.33 34.24 -14.63
N ARG A 171 -27.24 33.25 -14.68
CA ARG A 171 -28.69 33.43 -14.61
C ARG A 171 -29.15 33.56 -13.15
N GLU A 172 -29.81 34.67 -12.80
CA GLU A 172 -30.35 34.92 -11.46
C GLU A 172 -31.42 33.89 -11.05
N ARG A 173 -31.35 33.44 -9.79
CA ARG A 173 -32.31 32.51 -9.16
C ARG A 173 -33.55 33.27 -8.70
N ALA A 174 -34.70 32.99 -9.31
CA ALA A 174 -35.99 33.44 -8.80
C ALA A 174 -36.37 32.68 -7.51
N THR A 175 -36.46 33.42 -6.40
CA THR A 175 -37.03 32.97 -5.13
C THR A 175 -38.55 32.85 -5.23
N ARG A 176 -39.13 31.69 -4.89
CA ARG A 176 -40.58 31.53 -4.70
C ARG A 176 -40.87 31.28 -3.21
N ARG A 177 -41.78 32.10 -2.66
CA ARG A 177 -42.47 31.90 -1.38
C ARG A 177 -43.43 30.73 -1.47
#